data_AF-A0AAV6B8T8-F1
#
_entry.id   AF-A0AAV6B8T8-F1
#
_cell.length_a   1.000
_cell.length_b   1.000
_cell.length_c   1.000
_cell.angle_alpha   90.00
_cell.angle_beta   90.00
_cell.angle_gamma   90.00
#
_symmetry.space_group_name_H-M   'P 1'
#
loop_
_entity.id
_entity.type
_entity.pdbx_description
1 polymer ?
#
loop_
_entity_poly.entity_id
_entity_poly.type
_entity_poly.pdbx_seq_one_letter_code
_entity_poly.pdbx_strand_id
1 'polypeptide(L)'
;MSETDLELLARYFRQNAEDAFSEIVRRHVDLVHSAALRQVRSPQLAEEVAQSTFLKLARHASEFAPDTIVTAWLYQVTRREAIDVVRREARRQLREQIASEMNAMNATADDWSQIEPLLDEAMHALDETDRAAVLLRYFENKSLREVGATIGTSDDTAQKRISRAVERLREFFNKRGVTIGANGLVVVLSANAVQSAPAALAQGVTAMAMTTTAAAGTANLIPLQTLKLMASTKLKTIAVAAVLILLAGVVTTVILKTVRTTQATAHSDITGAWEGVSEIPRVTGVLQGEKATTRVVFRFFKTNGAYTAIGELIDTSPNRFEAIEFTYNPPEVRFRANANETFQGTLNAGANEITGTWTEKSSWPLLLKRTTTPATAPVPLTESDYTRRAGSDLQGRWRGSLGSGVNAVKVTVKIAEPSAGTFRAELDNTTGPWLRQPMTVTYQQPRVTLLVTSRAGMFEGTMNGDATEMVGIWKQGGKQAPAILRRADQ
;
A
#
# COMPACT_ATOMS: atom_id res chain seq x y z
N MET A 1 -13.27 56.63 -15.69
CA MET A 1 -13.35 55.45 -16.57
C MET A 1 -13.81 54.28 -15.73
N SER A 2 -14.49 53.29 -16.30
CA SER A 2 -14.72 52.02 -15.60
C SER A 2 -13.42 51.23 -15.56
N GLU A 3 -12.99 50.80 -14.38
CA GLU A 3 -11.80 49.96 -14.23
C GLU A 3 -11.95 48.64 -15.00
N THR A 4 -10.88 48.23 -15.66
CA THR A 4 -10.78 46.95 -16.35
C THR A 4 -10.73 45.79 -15.36
N ASP A 5 -11.06 44.58 -15.82
CA ASP A 5 -11.12 43.42 -14.92
C ASP A 5 -9.74 43.06 -14.35
N LEU A 6 -8.63 43.38 -15.04
CA LEU A 6 -7.26 43.22 -14.51
C LEU A 6 -6.92 44.27 -13.43
N GLU A 7 -7.37 45.52 -13.58
CA GLU A 7 -7.20 46.55 -12.55
C GLU A 7 -7.99 46.21 -11.28
N LEU A 8 -9.22 45.70 -11.45
CA LEU A 8 -10.05 45.22 -10.34
C LEU A 8 -9.42 43.99 -9.64
N LEU A 9 -8.85 43.03 -10.38
CA LEU A 9 -8.12 41.89 -9.80
C LEU A 9 -6.87 42.34 -9.05
N ALA A 10 -6.12 43.31 -9.60
CA ALA A 10 -4.95 43.87 -8.96
C ALA A 10 -5.31 44.66 -7.68
N ARG A 11 -6.43 45.37 -7.65
CA ARG A 11 -6.93 46.04 -6.43
C ARG A 11 -7.38 45.02 -5.39
N TYR A 12 -8.14 44.01 -5.79
CA TYR A 12 -8.54 42.89 -4.92
C TYR A 12 -7.31 42.24 -4.26
N PHE A 13 -6.31 41.80 -5.05
CA PHE A 13 -5.13 41.12 -4.51
C PHE A 13 -4.26 42.02 -3.61
N ARG A 14 -4.02 43.28 -4.00
CA ARG A 14 -3.09 44.17 -3.27
C ARG A 14 -3.69 44.83 -2.03
N GLN A 15 -5.01 44.97 -1.96
CA GLN A 15 -5.71 45.75 -0.92
C GLN A 15 -6.80 44.95 -0.20
N ASN A 16 -7.00 43.67 -0.54
CA ASN A 16 -8.12 42.83 -0.09
C ASN A 16 -9.49 43.49 -0.36
N ALA A 17 -9.62 44.16 -1.50
CA ALA A 17 -10.77 44.97 -1.87
C ALA A 17 -11.94 44.09 -2.38
N GLU A 18 -12.82 43.66 -1.47
CA GLU A 18 -13.95 42.76 -1.74
C GLU A 18 -14.97 43.34 -2.75
N ASP A 19 -15.10 44.66 -2.79
CA ASP A 19 -15.93 45.40 -3.75
C ASP A 19 -15.42 45.23 -5.19
N ALA A 20 -14.11 45.26 -5.39
CA ALA A 20 -13.48 45.10 -6.70
C ALA A 20 -13.73 43.69 -7.26
N PHE A 21 -13.61 42.67 -6.41
CA PHE A 21 -13.93 41.29 -6.78
C PHE A 21 -15.42 41.09 -7.05
N SER A 22 -16.28 41.70 -6.23
CA SER A 22 -17.74 41.64 -6.40
C SER A 22 -18.20 42.21 -7.75
N GLU A 23 -17.59 43.30 -8.21
CA GLU A 23 -17.85 43.86 -9.54
C GLU A 23 -17.41 42.93 -10.69
N ILE A 24 -16.29 42.23 -10.56
CA ILE A 24 -15.84 41.23 -11.56
C ILE A 24 -16.83 40.05 -11.61
N VAL A 25 -17.27 39.53 -10.46
CA VAL A 25 -18.28 38.47 -10.39
C VAL A 25 -19.57 38.95 -11.07
N ARG A 26 -20.05 40.15 -10.72
CA ARG A 26 -21.27 40.75 -11.30
C ARG A 26 -21.22 40.91 -12.83
N ARG A 27 -20.04 41.19 -13.41
CA ARG A 27 -19.84 41.31 -14.86
C ARG A 27 -19.92 39.97 -15.60
N HIS A 28 -19.38 38.89 -15.02
CA HIS A 28 -19.14 37.64 -15.74
C HIS A 28 -19.99 36.45 -15.28
N VAL A 29 -20.76 36.58 -14.18
CA VAL A 29 -21.56 35.47 -13.62
C VAL A 29 -22.55 34.88 -14.62
N ASP A 30 -23.24 35.70 -15.42
CA ASP A 30 -24.20 35.19 -16.42
C ASP A 30 -23.52 34.39 -17.53
N LEU A 31 -22.33 34.83 -17.98
CA LEU A 31 -21.53 34.13 -18.99
C LEU A 31 -20.99 32.80 -18.44
N VAL A 32 -20.46 32.83 -17.21
CA VAL A 32 -19.93 31.67 -16.50
C VAL A 32 -21.05 30.65 -16.23
N HIS A 33 -22.16 31.07 -15.63
CA HIS A 33 -23.30 30.21 -15.32
C HIS A 33 -23.94 29.64 -16.60
N SER A 34 -24.13 30.46 -17.65
CA SER A 34 -24.64 29.97 -18.94
C SER A 34 -23.68 29.00 -19.64
N ALA A 35 -22.37 29.21 -19.52
CA ALA A 35 -21.37 28.29 -20.04
C ALA A 35 -21.36 26.97 -19.26
N ALA A 36 -21.48 27.01 -17.94
CA ALA A 36 -21.60 25.84 -17.08
C ALA A 36 -22.88 25.04 -17.39
N LEU A 37 -24.05 25.69 -17.38
CA LEU A 37 -25.37 25.06 -17.56
C LEU A 37 -25.50 24.31 -18.89
N ARG A 38 -24.89 24.81 -19.97
CA ARG A 38 -24.85 24.10 -21.26
C ARG A 38 -24.06 22.78 -21.22
N GLN A 39 -23.08 22.67 -20.33
CA GLN A 39 -22.25 21.47 -20.15
C GLN A 39 -22.87 20.49 -19.13
N VAL A 40 -23.20 20.96 -17.92
CA VAL A 40 -23.71 20.11 -16.82
C VAL A 40 -25.21 19.81 -16.90
N ARG A 41 -26.00 20.63 -17.62
CA ARG A 41 -27.45 20.49 -17.83
C ARG A 41 -28.32 20.43 -16.55
N SER A 42 -27.76 20.78 -15.40
CA SER A 42 -28.43 20.96 -14.11
C SER A 42 -28.13 22.37 -13.58
N PRO A 43 -29.16 23.17 -13.17
CA PRO A 43 -28.94 24.49 -12.57
C PRO A 43 -28.04 24.45 -11.33
N GLN A 44 -28.30 23.51 -10.41
CA GLN A 44 -27.59 23.39 -9.13
C GLN A 44 -26.09 23.10 -9.34
N LEU A 45 -25.74 22.30 -10.36
CA LEU A 45 -24.34 22.06 -10.72
C LEU A 45 -23.71 23.22 -11.49
N ALA A 46 -24.50 24.02 -12.21
CA ALA A 46 -24.00 25.19 -12.91
C ALA A 46 -23.61 26.30 -11.91
N GLU A 47 -24.36 26.42 -10.81
CA GLU A 47 -24.01 27.25 -9.65
C GLU A 47 -22.70 26.79 -8.99
N GLU A 48 -22.53 25.48 -8.72
CA GLU A 48 -21.30 24.91 -8.16
C GLU A 48 -20.07 25.20 -9.04
N VAL A 49 -20.20 25.02 -10.36
CA VAL A 49 -19.16 25.34 -11.35
C VAL A 49 -18.83 26.83 -11.35
N ALA A 50 -19.83 27.70 -11.27
CA ALA A 50 -19.62 29.15 -11.24
C ALA A 50 -18.84 29.56 -9.98
N GLN A 51 -19.24 29.05 -8.81
CA GLN A 51 -18.55 29.27 -7.54
C GLN A 51 -17.09 28.78 -7.59
N SER A 52 -16.82 27.58 -8.12
CA SER A 52 -15.44 27.07 -8.28
C SER A 52 -14.61 27.94 -9.23
N THR A 53 -15.21 28.40 -10.34
CA THR A 53 -14.53 29.28 -11.31
C THR A 53 -14.07 30.58 -10.64
N PHE A 54 -14.96 31.27 -9.92
CA PHE A 54 -14.61 32.53 -9.25
C PHE A 54 -13.68 32.31 -8.04
N LEU A 55 -13.82 31.21 -7.28
CA LEU A 55 -12.89 30.87 -6.21
C LEU A 55 -11.46 30.62 -6.73
N LYS A 56 -11.31 30.07 -7.95
CA LYS A 56 -10.02 29.95 -8.64
C LYS A 56 -9.53 31.31 -9.15
N LEU A 57 -10.41 32.17 -9.68
CA LEU A 57 -10.06 33.54 -10.07
C LEU A 57 -9.44 34.32 -8.89
N ALA A 58 -10.06 34.23 -7.70
CA ALA A 58 -9.57 34.86 -6.49
C ALA A 58 -8.18 34.36 -6.07
N ARG A 59 -7.94 33.04 -6.12
CA ARG A 59 -6.66 32.43 -5.73
C ARG A 59 -5.50 32.78 -6.67
N HIS A 60 -5.77 32.87 -7.97
CA HIS A 60 -4.76 33.18 -8.99
C HIS A 60 -4.68 34.68 -9.35
N ALA A 61 -5.35 35.57 -8.60
CA ALA A 61 -5.45 37.00 -8.90
C ALA A 61 -4.10 37.74 -9.02
N SER A 62 -3.03 37.19 -8.44
CA SER A 62 -1.65 37.68 -8.52
C SER A 62 -0.83 37.13 -9.69
N GLU A 63 -1.30 36.08 -10.37
CA GLU A 63 -0.55 35.32 -11.38
C GLU A 63 -0.92 35.73 -12.82
N PHE A 64 -1.87 36.65 -13.00
CA PHE A 64 -2.33 37.11 -14.31
C PHE A 64 -1.28 38.00 -15.01
N ALA A 65 -0.92 37.63 -16.24
CA ALA A 65 -0.10 38.46 -17.12
C ALA A 65 -0.90 39.71 -17.59
N PRO A 66 -0.25 40.87 -17.81
CA PRO A 66 -0.95 42.15 -18.11
C PRO A 66 -1.82 42.16 -19.38
N ASP A 67 -1.66 41.17 -20.26
CA ASP A 67 -2.39 40.96 -21.51
C ASP A 67 -3.53 39.92 -21.38
N THR A 68 -3.76 39.34 -20.19
CA THR A 68 -4.71 38.24 -20.02
C THR A 68 -6.17 38.69 -20.14
N ILE A 69 -6.88 38.21 -21.15
CA ILE A 69 -8.32 38.43 -21.31
C ILE A 69 -9.09 37.60 -20.25
N VAL A 70 -9.47 38.25 -19.15
CA VAL A 70 -10.14 37.62 -17.99
C VAL A 70 -11.38 36.81 -18.40
N THR A 71 -12.22 37.31 -19.30
CA THR A 71 -13.41 36.58 -19.81
C THR A 71 -13.06 35.28 -20.53
N ALA A 72 -11.95 35.25 -21.28
CA ALA A 72 -11.49 34.06 -21.98
C ALA A 72 -10.91 33.02 -21.00
N TRP A 73 -10.14 33.49 -20.01
CA TRP A 73 -9.66 32.66 -18.89
C TRP A 73 -10.84 32.06 -18.11
N LEU A 74 -11.83 32.89 -17.75
CA LEU A 74 -13.05 32.45 -17.08
C LEU A 74 -13.79 31.40 -17.90
N TYR A 75 -14.06 31.64 -19.18
CA TYR A 75 -14.71 30.64 -20.04
C TYR A 75 -13.92 29.32 -20.12
N GLN A 76 -12.58 29.38 -20.21
CA GLN A 76 -11.71 28.21 -20.26
C GLN A 76 -11.68 27.46 -18.91
N VAL A 77 -11.66 28.16 -17.78
CA VAL A 77 -11.73 27.57 -16.44
C VAL A 77 -13.11 27.01 -16.18
N THR A 78 -14.19 27.76 -16.39
CA THR A 78 -15.58 27.27 -16.33
C THR A 78 -15.79 26.03 -17.19
N ARG A 79 -15.20 25.94 -18.39
CA ARG A 79 -15.28 24.72 -19.20
C ARG A 79 -14.50 23.55 -18.59
N ARG A 80 -13.38 23.79 -17.90
CA ARG A 80 -12.63 22.77 -17.16
C ARG A 80 -13.37 22.34 -15.90
N GLU A 81 -13.81 23.29 -15.07
CA GLU A 81 -14.65 23.04 -13.90
C GLU A 81 -15.93 22.31 -14.28
N ALA A 82 -16.61 22.70 -15.37
CA ALA A 82 -17.78 22.00 -15.87
C ALA A 82 -17.43 20.61 -16.43
N ILE A 83 -16.26 20.39 -17.03
CA ILE A 83 -15.81 19.04 -17.40
C ILE A 83 -15.48 18.22 -16.16
N ASP A 84 -14.99 18.81 -15.07
CA ASP A 84 -14.73 18.13 -13.80
C ASP A 84 -15.94 18.14 -12.85
N VAL A 85 -17.05 18.78 -13.28
CA VAL A 85 -18.47 18.67 -12.86
C VAL A 85 -19.34 18.03 -13.97
N VAL A 86 -18.69 17.36 -14.93
CA VAL A 86 -19.30 16.33 -15.79
C VAL A 86 -18.56 14.98 -15.68
N ARG A 87 -17.27 15.00 -15.34
CA ARG A 87 -16.55 13.96 -14.56
C ARG A 87 -16.76 14.14 -13.07
N ARG A 88 -17.42 15.24 -12.73
CA ARG A 88 -18.50 15.24 -11.78
C ARG A 88 -19.94 15.37 -12.39
N GLU A 89 -20.39 14.50 -13.34
CA GLU A 89 -21.82 14.13 -13.79
C GLU A 89 -22.28 12.71 -13.31
N ALA A 90 -22.23 11.52 -13.89
CA ALA A 90 -22.49 10.22 -13.15
C ALA A 90 -21.92 9.82 -11.70
N ARG A 91 -22.02 10.60 -10.61
CA ARG A 91 -21.74 10.39 -9.15
C ARG A 91 -22.58 11.29 -8.13
N ARG A 92 -23.69 11.91 -8.57
CA ARG A 92 -25.06 12.21 -7.93
C ARG A 92 -26.52 11.87 -8.64
N GLN A 93 -27.24 10.77 -9.15
CA GLN A 93 -27.54 9.24 -9.53
C GLN A 93 -26.69 7.87 -9.60
N LEU A 94 -26.06 7.38 -10.72
CA LEU A 94 -25.17 6.18 -10.94
C LEU A 94 -24.85 5.21 -9.79
N ARG A 95 -23.77 5.42 -9.00
CA ARG A 95 -23.13 4.39 -8.16
C ARG A 95 -24.21 3.80 -7.26
N GLU A 96 -25.19 4.61 -6.88
CA GLU A 96 -26.31 4.19 -6.05
C GLU A 96 -27.18 3.09 -6.64
N GLN A 97 -27.24 2.99 -7.96
CA GLN A 97 -28.03 1.99 -8.63
C GLN A 97 -27.54 0.56 -8.31
N ILE A 98 -26.30 0.32 -7.84
CA ILE A 98 -25.98 -1.06 -7.38
C ILE A 98 -26.83 -1.44 -6.18
N ALA A 99 -26.96 -0.59 -5.15
CA ALA A 99 -27.72 -0.94 -3.95
C ALA A 99 -29.21 -0.59 -4.00
N SER A 100 -29.79 -0.58 -5.20
CA SER A 100 -31.16 -1.06 -5.39
C SER A 100 -31.19 -2.54 -5.83
N GLU A 101 -30.19 -2.99 -6.60
CA GLU A 101 -30.03 -4.41 -6.97
C GLU A 101 -29.53 -5.27 -5.79
N MET A 102 -28.77 -4.66 -4.86
CA MET A 102 -28.22 -5.35 -3.70
C MET A 102 -29.24 -5.98 -2.75
N ASN A 103 -30.36 -5.29 -2.50
CA ASN A 103 -31.28 -5.64 -1.41
C ASN A 103 -32.07 -6.95 -1.68
N ALA A 104 -31.74 -7.67 -2.75
CA ALA A 104 -32.44 -8.87 -3.21
C ALA A 104 -31.91 -10.20 -2.63
N MET A 105 -30.67 -10.29 -2.11
CA MET A 105 -30.17 -11.52 -1.48
C MET A 105 -29.18 -11.25 -0.32
N ASN A 106 -29.50 -11.78 0.86
CA ASN A 106 -28.71 -11.77 2.10
C ASN A 106 -28.10 -13.17 2.36
N ALA A 107 -27.17 -13.44 3.31
CA ALA A 107 -26.07 -12.67 3.94
C ALA A 107 -25.38 -13.59 4.99
N THR A 108 -24.04 -13.53 5.15
CA THR A 108 -23.28 -14.06 6.32
C THR A 108 -21.97 -13.28 6.53
N ALA A 109 -21.34 -13.39 7.70
CA ALA A 109 -20.38 -12.39 8.20
C ALA A 109 -18.87 -12.67 8.04
N ASP A 110 -18.43 -13.87 7.65
CA ASP A 110 -16.98 -14.19 7.54
C ASP A 110 -16.25 -13.48 6.38
N ASP A 111 -17.00 -13.12 5.32
CA ASP A 111 -16.46 -12.72 4.02
C ASP A 111 -15.65 -11.40 4.04
N TRP A 112 -15.97 -10.45 4.93
CA TRP A 112 -15.28 -9.15 4.96
C TRP A 112 -13.77 -9.28 5.21
N SER A 113 -13.39 -10.21 6.10
CA SER A 113 -11.99 -10.49 6.45
C SER A 113 -11.13 -10.91 5.25
N GLN A 114 -11.75 -11.43 4.19
CA GLN A 114 -11.10 -11.89 2.96
C GLN A 114 -11.18 -10.84 1.84
N ILE A 115 -12.15 -9.93 1.92
CA ILE A 115 -12.40 -8.87 0.94
C ILE A 115 -11.60 -7.61 1.27
N GLU A 116 -11.64 -7.12 2.51
CA GLU A 116 -10.93 -5.90 2.94
C GLU A 116 -9.45 -5.84 2.52
N PRO A 117 -8.64 -6.91 2.63
CA PRO A 117 -7.23 -6.86 2.24
C PRO A 117 -7.02 -6.71 0.73
N LEU A 118 -7.98 -7.17 -0.07
CA LEU A 118 -7.95 -7.17 -1.53
C LEU A 118 -8.80 -6.04 -2.16
N LEU A 119 -9.56 -5.31 -1.33
CA LEU A 119 -10.60 -4.40 -1.80
C LEU A 119 -10.02 -3.23 -2.61
N ASP A 120 -8.99 -2.56 -2.11
CA ASP A 120 -8.37 -1.42 -2.79
C ASP A 120 -7.76 -1.83 -4.15
N GLU A 121 -7.24 -3.06 -4.24
CA GLU A 121 -6.70 -3.68 -5.47
C GLU A 121 -7.83 -4.04 -6.45
N ALA A 122 -8.92 -4.63 -5.96
CA ALA A 122 -10.10 -4.98 -6.75
C ALA A 122 -10.74 -3.73 -7.35
N MET A 123 -10.88 -2.70 -6.53
CA MET A 123 -11.35 -1.39 -6.94
C MET A 123 -10.40 -0.75 -7.96
N HIS A 124 -9.08 -0.92 -7.83
CA HIS A 124 -8.09 -0.47 -8.84
C HIS A 124 -8.12 -1.23 -10.17
N ALA A 125 -8.60 -2.47 -10.19
CA ALA A 125 -8.71 -3.27 -11.41
C ALA A 125 -10.02 -3.03 -12.19
N LEU A 126 -10.95 -2.29 -11.61
CA LEU A 126 -12.03 -1.65 -12.35
C LEU A 126 -11.49 -0.44 -13.12
N ASP A 127 -12.03 -0.17 -14.31
CA ASP A 127 -11.67 1.04 -15.06
C ASP A 127 -12.01 2.30 -14.26
N GLU A 128 -11.40 3.45 -14.57
CA GLU A 128 -11.58 4.69 -13.78
C GLU A 128 -13.07 5.02 -13.55
N THR A 129 -13.92 4.76 -14.55
CA THR A 129 -15.37 4.96 -14.45
C THR A 129 -16.09 3.89 -13.64
N ASP A 130 -15.63 2.63 -13.64
CA ASP A 130 -16.19 1.50 -12.87
C ASP A 130 -15.69 1.44 -11.42
N ARG A 131 -14.41 1.73 -11.16
CA ARG A 131 -13.87 1.98 -9.80
C ARG A 131 -14.67 3.10 -9.16
N ALA A 132 -14.82 4.17 -9.93
CA ALA A 132 -15.70 5.26 -9.61
C ALA A 132 -17.17 5.01 -9.96
N ALA A 133 -17.58 3.76 -10.20
CA ALA A 133 -18.95 3.29 -10.16
C ALA A 133 -19.28 2.60 -8.82
N VAL A 134 -18.29 2.21 -7.99
CA VAL A 134 -18.53 1.47 -6.74
C VAL A 134 -18.39 2.33 -5.45
N LEU A 135 -17.36 3.19 -5.34
CA LEU A 135 -16.99 3.85 -4.05
C LEU A 135 -18.14 4.57 -3.30
N LEU A 136 -18.77 5.63 -3.85
CA LEU A 136 -19.77 6.46 -3.12
C LEU A 136 -21.03 5.65 -2.77
N ARG A 137 -21.25 4.44 -3.30
CA ARG A 137 -22.41 3.63 -2.92
C ARG A 137 -22.16 2.78 -1.70
N TYR A 138 -21.01 2.14 -1.58
CA TYR A 138 -20.75 1.27 -0.42
C TYR A 138 -19.97 2.00 0.67
N PHE A 139 -19.11 2.94 0.28
CA PHE A 139 -18.23 3.69 1.17
C PHE A 139 -18.78 5.09 1.50
N GLU A 140 -19.72 5.62 0.72
CA GLU A 140 -20.39 6.92 1.02
C GLU A 140 -21.94 6.78 1.08
N ASN A 141 -22.44 5.53 1.03
CA ASN A 141 -23.80 5.04 1.29
C ASN A 141 -25.00 5.78 0.66
N LYS A 142 -24.82 6.45 -0.47
CA LYS A 142 -25.89 7.28 -1.04
C LYS A 142 -26.97 6.43 -1.76
N SER A 143 -28.26 6.83 -1.79
CA SER A 143 -29.43 5.97 -2.14
C SER A 143 -30.37 6.39 -3.32
N LEU A 144 -30.45 5.49 -4.32
CA LEU A 144 -31.20 5.53 -5.61
C LEU A 144 -30.75 6.51 -6.73
N ARG A 145 -31.01 7.84 -6.61
CA ARG A 145 -30.76 8.87 -7.67
C ARG A 145 -29.76 9.99 -7.27
N GLU A 146 -29.11 9.87 -6.12
CA GLU A 146 -28.00 10.64 -5.52
C GLU A 146 -26.50 10.25 -5.81
N VAL A 147 -26.09 9.39 -6.78
CA VAL A 147 -24.66 9.14 -7.24
C VAL A 147 -24.35 8.96 -8.77
N GLY A 148 -24.81 9.88 -9.61
CA GLY A 148 -25.01 10.15 -11.06
C GLY A 148 -25.09 11.63 -11.62
N ALA A 149 -24.89 12.71 -10.84
CA ALA A 149 -24.47 14.09 -11.18
C ALA A 149 -23.22 14.66 -10.35
N THR A 150 -21.90 14.40 -10.60
CA THR A 150 -20.90 13.40 -10.05
C THR A 150 -19.77 12.49 -10.92
N ILE A 151 -19.87 11.83 -12.17
CA ILE A 151 -18.89 11.27 -13.28
C ILE A 151 -19.22 11.11 -14.84
N GLY A 152 -20.29 10.49 -15.37
CA GLY A 152 -20.80 10.61 -16.77
C GLY A 152 -21.71 9.49 -17.41
N THR A 153 -23.00 9.32 -17.04
CA THR A 153 -24.03 8.33 -17.55
C THR A 153 -25.47 8.66 -17.03
N SER A 154 -26.55 7.97 -17.50
CA SER A 154 -27.96 8.10 -17.03
C SER A 154 -28.39 7.11 -15.93
N ASP A 155 -29.58 7.33 -15.32
CA ASP A 155 -30.18 6.58 -14.18
C ASP A 155 -30.62 5.10 -14.46
N ASP A 156 -30.06 4.48 -15.50
CA ASP A 156 -30.28 3.06 -15.88
C ASP A 156 -29.04 2.47 -16.59
N THR A 157 -28.41 3.27 -17.47
CA THR A 157 -27.09 2.98 -18.07
C THR A 157 -26.08 2.59 -16.98
N ALA A 158 -26.21 3.30 -15.86
CA ALA A 158 -25.40 3.20 -14.69
C ALA A 158 -25.62 1.92 -13.90
N GLN A 159 -26.86 1.55 -13.58
CA GLN A 159 -27.25 0.33 -12.87
C GLN A 159 -26.50 -0.85 -13.47
N LYS A 160 -26.68 -0.99 -14.78
CA LYS A 160 -26.03 -2.00 -15.63
C LYS A 160 -24.51 -1.84 -15.66
N ARG A 161 -23.95 -0.64 -15.54
CA ARG A 161 -22.49 -0.42 -15.38
C ARG A 161 -21.99 -0.96 -14.05
N ILE A 162 -22.74 -0.88 -12.96
CA ILE A 162 -22.24 -1.31 -11.65
C ILE A 162 -22.68 -2.69 -11.19
N SER A 163 -23.78 -3.27 -11.69
CA SER A 163 -23.90 -4.73 -11.67
C SER A 163 -22.72 -5.33 -12.46
N ARG A 164 -22.32 -4.75 -13.60
CA ARG A 164 -21.06 -5.13 -14.28
C ARG A 164 -19.81 -4.87 -13.44
N ALA A 165 -19.66 -3.72 -12.77
CA ALA A 165 -18.46 -3.44 -11.99
C ALA A 165 -18.37 -4.31 -10.72
N VAL A 166 -19.47 -4.56 -10.03
CA VAL A 166 -19.52 -5.48 -8.89
C VAL A 166 -19.39 -6.93 -9.34
N GLU A 167 -19.89 -7.31 -10.52
CA GLU A 167 -19.60 -8.62 -11.10
C GLU A 167 -18.12 -8.74 -11.51
N ARG A 168 -17.49 -7.66 -11.99
CA ARG A 168 -16.03 -7.58 -12.23
C ARG A 168 -15.22 -7.68 -10.93
N LEU A 169 -15.69 -7.05 -9.83
CA LEU A 169 -15.11 -7.24 -8.50
C LEU A 169 -15.29 -8.68 -8.01
N ARG A 170 -16.49 -9.24 -8.15
CA ARG A 170 -16.80 -10.64 -7.79
C ARG A 170 -15.91 -11.60 -8.57
N GLU A 171 -15.76 -11.40 -9.88
CA GLU A 171 -14.78 -12.12 -10.70
C GLU A 171 -13.35 -11.90 -10.21
N PHE A 172 -12.95 -10.69 -9.84
CA PHE A 172 -11.61 -10.37 -9.35
C PHE A 172 -11.28 -11.08 -8.02
N PHE A 173 -12.25 -11.13 -7.10
CA PHE A 173 -12.17 -11.83 -5.81
C PHE A 173 -12.20 -13.36 -6.01
N ASN A 174 -13.09 -13.88 -6.86
CA ASN A 174 -13.11 -15.30 -7.23
C ASN A 174 -11.80 -15.76 -7.90
N LYS A 175 -11.24 -14.94 -8.81
CA LYS A 175 -9.91 -15.15 -9.43
C LYS A 175 -8.75 -15.04 -8.43
N ARG A 176 -9.01 -14.56 -7.20
CA ARG A 176 -8.10 -14.55 -6.05
C ARG A 176 -8.52 -15.54 -4.94
N GLY A 177 -9.46 -16.45 -5.23
CA GLY A 177 -9.88 -17.54 -4.33
C GLY A 177 -10.98 -17.18 -3.31
N VAL A 178 -11.36 -15.90 -3.21
CA VAL A 178 -12.44 -15.45 -2.32
C VAL A 178 -13.78 -15.73 -3.01
N THR A 179 -14.40 -16.85 -2.64
CA THR A 179 -15.53 -17.43 -3.38
C THR A 179 -16.85 -16.81 -2.94
N ILE A 180 -17.28 -15.74 -3.59
CA ILE A 180 -18.45 -14.96 -3.17
C ILE A 180 -19.47 -14.73 -4.30
N GLY A 181 -20.75 -14.75 -3.91
CA GLY A 181 -21.86 -14.34 -4.79
C GLY A 181 -21.88 -12.82 -4.98
N ALA A 182 -22.47 -12.32 -6.08
CA ALA A 182 -22.54 -10.88 -6.34
C ALA A 182 -23.18 -10.17 -5.15
N ASN A 183 -24.33 -10.69 -4.72
CA ASN A 183 -25.11 -10.21 -3.59
C ASN A 183 -24.51 -10.56 -2.21
N GLY A 184 -23.45 -11.38 -2.13
CA GLY A 184 -22.66 -11.52 -0.90
C GLY A 184 -21.71 -10.33 -0.73
N LEU A 185 -20.88 -10.11 -1.75
CA LEU A 185 -19.88 -9.04 -1.82
C LEU A 185 -20.49 -7.65 -1.57
N VAL A 186 -21.62 -7.43 -2.23
CA VAL A 186 -22.66 -6.43 -2.00
C VAL A 186 -22.95 -6.15 -0.52
N VAL A 187 -23.54 -7.09 0.22
CA VAL A 187 -23.93 -6.88 1.63
C VAL A 187 -22.69 -6.62 2.48
N VAL A 188 -21.63 -7.38 2.21
CA VAL A 188 -20.36 -7.35 2.92
C VAL A 188 -19.64 -6.00 2.77
N LEU A 189 -19.71 -5.38 1.59
CA LEU A 189 -19.21 -4.03 1.33
C LEU A 189 -20.00 -2.97 2.10
N SER A 190 -21.33 -2.89 1.92
CA SER A 190 -22.12 -1.85 2.61
C SER A 190 -22.17 -2.00 4.14
N ALA A 191 -21.92 -3.20 4.68
CA ALA A 191 -21.90 -3.41 6.12
C ALA A 191 -20.58 -2.98 6.80
N ASN A 192 -19.47 -2.86 6.06
CA ASN A 192 -18.13 -2.72 6.65
C ASN A 192 -17.22 -1.67 6.01
N ALA A 193 -17.56 -1.12 4.84
CA ALA A 193 -16.70 -0.20 4.08
C ALA A 193 -16.41 1.16 4.74
N VAL A 194 -17.07 1.48 5.87
CA VAL A 194 -16.77 2.63 6.73
C VAL A 194 -16.78 2.20 8.19
N GLN A 195 -15.63 2.29 8.85
CA GLN A 195 -15.56 2.20 10.31
C GLN A 195 -15.52 3.59 10.95
N SER A 196 -16.26 3.76 12.05
CA SER A 196 -16.33 5.01 12.81
C SER A 196 -14.97 5.35 13.43
N ALA A 197 -14.39 6.49 13.05
CA ALA A 197 -13.16 6.98 13.67
C ALA A 197 -13.36 7.21 15.19
N PRO A 198 -12.37 6.87 16.05
CA PRO A 198 -12.50 7.08 17.50
C PRO A 198 -12.72 8.56 17.83
N ALA A 199 -13.69 8.86 18.71
CA ALA A 199 -14.06 10.25 19.05
C ALA A 199 -12.88 11.08 19.61
N ALA A 200 -11.92 10.42 20.28
CA ALA A 200 -10.68 11.05 20.75
C ALA A 200 -9.83 11.65 19.61
N LEU A 201 -9.91 11.12 18.39
CA LEU A 201 -9.15 11.58 17.23
C LEU A 201 -9.71 12.93 16.72
N ALA A 202 -11.04 13.07 16.70
CA ALA A 202 -11.70 14.36 16.40
C ALA A 202 -11.41 15.42 17.48
N GLN A 203 -11.40 15.03 18.76
CA GLN A 203 -11.04 15.91 19.87
C GLN A 203 -9.57 16.37 19.79
N GLY A 204 -8.64 15.45 19.47
CA GLY A 204 -7.22 15.76 19.28
C GLY A 204 -6.96 16.76 18.16
N VAL A 205 -7.59 16.57 16.99
CA VAL A 205 -7.51 17.51 15.86
C VAL A 205 -8.07 18.90 16.25
N THR A 206 -9.17 18.94 17.01
CA THR A 206 -9.75 20.21 17.48
C THR A 206 -8.84 20.93 18.48
N ALA A 207 -8.18 20.20 19.38
CA ALA A 207 -7.22 20.77 20.33
C ALA A 207 -5.93 21.28 19.64
N MET A 208 -5.48 20.60 18.58
CA MET A 208 -4.38 21.09 17.73
C MET A 208 -4.77 22.37 16.97
N ALA A 209 -6.00 22.46 16.42
CA ALA A 209 -6.47 23.68 15.77
C ALA A 209 -6.49 24.87 16.74
N MET A 210 -7.05 24.69 17.93
CA MET A 210 -7.14 25.73 18.98
C MET A 210 -5.79 26.23 19.49
N THR A 211 -4.70 25.46 19.36
CA THR A 211 -3.36 25.87 19.83
C THR A 211 -2.56 26.64 18.78
N THR A 212 -2.95 26.58 17.50
CA THR A 212 -2.24 27.31 16.41
C THR A 212 -2.57 28.80 16.32
N THR A 213 -3.66 29.28 16.95
CA THR A 213 -4.13 30.67 16.85
C THR A 213 -3.55 31.62 17.91
N ALA A 214 -2.75 31.13 18.85
CA ALA A 214 -2.19 31.93 19.96
C ALA A 214 -0.69 32.30 19.79
N ALA A 215 -0.07 31.98 18.66
CA ALA A 215 1.39 32.05 18.46
C ALA A 215 1.84 33.11 17.43
N ALA A 216 1.07 34.19 17.24
CA ALA A 216 1.43 35.34 16.40
C ALA A 216 1.93 36.53 17.24
N GLY A 217 2.89 36.29 18.16
CA GLY A 217 3.42 37.34 19.04
C GLY A 217 4.63 36.92 19.89
N THR A 218 5.81 37.43 19.53
CA THR A 218 7.02 37.62 20.37
C THR A 218 7.54 36.48 21.28
N ALA A 219 8.66 35.90 20.85
CA ALA A 219 9.86 35.56 21.67
C ALA A 219 9.76 34.76 23.00
N ASN A 220 10.31 33.55 22.96
CA ASN A 220 11.06 32.85 24.03
C ASN A 220 10.58 32.95 25.50
N LEU A 221 9.85 31.93 25.98
CA LEU A 221 10.15 31.28 27.27
C LEU A 221 9.82 29.77 27.24
N ILE A 222 10.56 29.01 28.05
CA ILE A 222 10.54 27.55 28.31
C ILE A 222 10.25 27.40 29.83
N PRO A 223 9.65 26.31 30.40
CA PRO A 223 9.47 24.93 29.91
C PRO A 223 8.05 24.32 30.07
N LEU A 224 7.92 23.02 29.75
CA LEU A 224 6.86 22.12 30.23
C LEU A 224 6.82 22.08 31.78
N GLN A 225 5.63 22.13 32.40
CA GLN A 225 5.40 21.51 33.71
C GLN A 225 3.91 21.40 34.13
N THR A 226 3.25 20.26 33.88
CA THR A 226 2.11 19.79 34.70
C THR A 226 1.78 18.30 34.47
N LEU A 227 2.31 17.43 35.33
CA LEU A 227 1.60 16.23 35.77
C LEU A 227 2.12 15.80 37.14
N LYS A 228 1.48 16.31 38.20
CA LYS A 228 1.75 15.88 39.57
C LYS A 228 1.02 14.57 39.84
N LEU A 229 1.75 13.51 40.17
CA LEU A 229 1.25 12.46 41.04
C LEU A 229 2.19 12.32 42.23
N MET A 230 1.63 12.46 43.43
CA MET A 230 2.35 12.30 44.69
C MET A 230 2.21 10.87 45.18
N ALA A 231 3.34 10.23 45.48
CA ALA A 231 3.40 9.10 46.39
C ALA A 231 4.62 9.27 47.31
N SER A 232 4.40 9.02 48.60
CA SER A 232 5.36 9.09 49.70
C SER A 232 6.61 8.21 49.47
N THR A 233 7.79 8.48 50.07
CA THR A 233 8.03 8.80 51.49
C THR A 233 9.27 9.69 51.78
N LYS A 234 9.33 10.09 53.07
CA LYS A 234 10.44 10.69 53.85
C LYS A 234 11.81 10.01 53.56
N LEU A 235 12.99 10.62 53.76
CA LEU A 235 13.37 11.42 54.94
C LEU A 235 14.56 12.40 54.72
N LYS A 236 14.49 13.49 55.49
CA LYS A 236 15.41 14.61 55.78
C LYS A 236 16.95 14.40 55.72
N THR A 237 17.66 15.48 55.31
CA THR A 237 18.93 16.05 55.89
C THR A 237 20.23 15.22 55.92
N ILE A 238 21.46 15.79 55.91
CA ILE A 238 21.95 17.19 55.93
C ILE A 238 23.23 17.34 55.08
N ALA A 239 23.71 18.56 54.83
CA ALA A 239 24.86 18.84 53.95
C ALA A 239 26.24 18.73 54.62
N VAL A 240 27.30 18.61 53.78
CA VAL A 240 28.51 19.49 53.71
C VAL A 240 29.66 18.74 53.00
N ALA A 241 30.00 19.13 51.76
CA ALA A 241 31.23 18.69 51.05
C ALA A 241 31.59 19.52 49.78
N ALA A 242 31.24 20.82 49.70
CA ALA A 242 31.96 21.72 48.79
C ALA A 242 33.32 22.02 49.45
N VAL A 243 34.48 21.90 48.78
CA VAL A 243 34.93 22.87 47.76
C VAL A 243 35.84 22.24 46.68
N LEU A 244 36.29 20.98 46.82
CA LEU A 244 37.42 20.42 46.06
C LEU A 244 37.11 19.74 44.71
N ILE A 245 35.91 19.90 44.13
CA ILE A 245 35.54 19.28 42.84
C ILE A 245 35.03 20.31 41.82
N LEU A 246 35.83 21.36 41.54
CA LEU A 246 35.48 22.40 40.55
C LEU A 246 36.49 22.60 39.41
N LEU A 247 37.63 21.90 39.38
CA LEU A 247 38.63 22.01 38.30
C LEU A 247 38.84 20.74 37.46
N ALA A 248 38.38 19.57 37.91
CA ALA A 248 38.51 18.31 37.15
C ALA A 248 37.37 18.03 36.15
N GLY A 249 36.20 18.69 36.30
CA GLY A 249 35.00 18.38 35.51
C GLY A 249 34.92 19.02 34.12
N VAL A 250 35.58 20.16 33.91
CA VAL A 250 35.37 21.00 32.71
C VAL A 250 36.19 20.52 31.51
N VAL A 251 37.45 20.09 31.71
CA VAL A 251 38.32 19.64 30.60
C VAL A 251 37.82 18.33 30.00
N THR A 252 37.48 17.36 30.85
CA THR A 252 37.06 16.01 30.45
C THR A 252 35.74 16.01 29.67
N THR A 253 34.80 16.88 30.04
CA THR A 253 33.49 17.00 29.36
C THR A 253 33.59 17.65 27.98
N VAL A 254 34.49 18.61 27.79
CA VAL A 254 34.76 19.19 26.45
C VAL A 254 35.42 18.15 25.54
N ILE A 255 36.49 17.48 25.99
CA ILE A 255 37.21 16.50 25.16
C ILE A 255 36.30 15.31 24.76
N LEU A 256 35.52 14.75 25.69
CA LEU A 256 34.58 13.66 25.38
C LEU A 256 33.46 14.09 24.41
N LYS A 257 33.05 15.36 24.42
CA LYS A 257 32.03 15.87 23.48
C LYS A 257 32.62 16.07 22.08
N THR A 258 33.83 16.63 21.98
CA THR A 258 34.53 16.79 20.70
C THR A 258 34.87 15.45 20.05
N VAL A 259 35.48 14.51 20.79
CA VAL A 259 35.85 13.18 20.24
C VAL A 259 34.62 12.39 19.78
N ARG A 260 33.51 12.41 20.53
CA ARG A 260 32.26 11.78 20.08
C ARG A 260 31.67 12.44 18.84
N THR A 261 31.80 13.76 18.69
CA THR A 261 31.36 14.47 17.48
C THR A 261 32.19 14.04 16.25
N THR A 262 33.51 13.90 16.39
CA THR A 262 34.40 13.45 15.30
C THR A 262 34.18 11.98 14.91
N GLN A 263 33.81 11.12 15.87
CA GLN A 263 33.63 9.68 15.62
C GLN A 263 32.23 9.34 15.06
N ALA A 264 31.19 10.08 15.48
CA ALA A 264 29.82 9.91 15.00
C ALA A 264 29.63 10.29 13.52
N THR A 265 30.46 11.18 12.98
CA THR A 265 30.43 11.58 11.56
C THR A 265 30.95 10.53 10.58
N ALA A 266 31.65 9.49 11.06
CA ALA A 266 32.27 8.48 10.18
C ALA A 266 31.42 7.21 9.95
N HIS A 267 30.45 6.93 10.82
CA HIS A 267 29.71 5.65 10.82
C HIS A 267 28.19 5.79 10.64
N SER A 268 27.70 7.00 10.36
CA SER A 268 26.28 7.23 10.04
C SER A 268 25.92 6.82 8.60
N ASP A 269 26.85 6.38 7.75
CA ASP A 269 26.49 5.98 6.39
C ASP A 269 25.94 4.54 6.31
N ILE A 270 24.70 4.42 5.85
CA ILE A 270 23.98 3.15 5.68
C ILE A 270 24.22 2.49 4.32
N THR A 271 24.94 3.12 3.39
CA THR A 271 25.23 2.57 2.06
C THR A 271 25.85 1.17 2.10
N GLY A 272 25.54 0.35 1.09
CA GLY A 272 26.00 -1.03 0.98
C GLY A 272 24.85 -2.04 1.02
N ALA A 273 25.20 -3.32 1.18
CA ALA A 273 24.23 -4.42 1.23
C ALA A 273 23.86 -4.80 2.67
N TRP A 274 22.60 -5.19 2.83
CA TRP A 274 21.97 -5.56 4.10
C TRP A 274 21.08 -6.77 3.87
N GLU A 275 21.15 -7.76 4.74
CA GLU A 275 20.36 -9.00 4.64
C GLU A 275 19.52 -9.23 5.89
N GLY A 276 18.37 -9.87 5.72
CA GLY A 276 17.49 -10.24 6.81
C GLY A 276 16.50 -11.33 6.42
N VAL A 277 15.67 -11.73 7.36
CA VAL A 277 14.52 -12.61 7.12
C VAL A 277 13.26 -11.79 7.39
N SER A 278 12.40 -11.70 6.38
CA SER A 278 11.07 -11.08 6.51
C SER A 278 10.02 -12.16 6.62
N GLU A 279 8.98 -11.91 7.42
CA GLU A 279 7.69 -12.56 7.24
C GLU A 279 7.14 -12.22 5.84
N ILE A 280 6.35 -13.14 5.25
CA ILE A 280 5.66 -12.91 3.98
C ILE A 280 4.19 -12.61 4.30
N PRO A 281 3.70 -11.38 4.07
CA PRO A 281 2.31 -11.03 4.31
C PRO A 281 1.35 -11.96 3.56
N ARG A 282 0.23 -12.29 4.22
CA ARG A 282 -0.89 -13.04 3.63
C ARG A 282 -0.54 -14.48 3.19
N VAL A 283 0.65 -14.98 3.52
CA VAL A 283 1.08 -16.38 3.28
C VAL A 283 1.30 -17.07 4.62
N THR A 284 0.38 -17.98 4.96
CA THR A 284 0.52 -18.87 6.12
C THR A 284 1.60 -19.93 5.88
N GLY A 285 2.14 -20.47 6.98
CA GLY A 285 3.16 -21.51 6.98
C GLY A 285 2.65 -22.86 6.48
N VAL A 286 3.42 -23.93 6.72
CA VAL A 286 2.99 -25.30 6.45
C VAL A 286 1.84 -25.68 7.39
N LEU A 287 1.97 -25.27 8.66
CA LEU A 287 1.01 -25.53 9.74
C LEU A 287 0.06 -24.34 9.97
N GLN A 288 -1.01 -24.58 10.72
CA GLN A 288 -1.99 -23.55 11.07
C GLN A 288 -1.36 -22.53 12.05
N GLY A 289 -1.49 -21.24 11.77
CA GLY A 289 -0.93 -20.16 12.61
C GLY A 289 0.58 -19.92 12.46
N GLU A 290 1.30 -20.81 11.78
CA GLU A 290 2.65 -20.55 11.31
C GLU A 290 2.64 -19.44 10.24
N LYS A 291 3.72 -18.65 10.15
CA LYS A 291 3.91 -17.62 9.13
C LYS A 291 4.98 -18.07 8.14
N ALA A 292 4.76 -17.86 6.84
CA ALA A 292 5.84 -18.03 5.86
C ALA A 292 6.87 -16.91 6.00
N THR A 293 8.14 -17.23 5.68
CA THR A 293 9.26 -16.27 5.71
C THR A 293 10.10 -16.39 4.45
N THR A 294 10.83 -15.33 4.10
CA THR A 294 11.82 -15.31 3.01
C THR A 294 13.03 -14.49 3.43
N ARG A 295 14.20 -14.84 2.89
CA ARG A 295 15.38 -13.98 2.95
C ARG A 295 15.12 -12.75 2.07
N VAL A 296 15.44 -11.57 2.60
CA VAL A 296 15.38 -10.30 1.89
C VAL A 296 16.77 -9.65 1.90
N VAL A 297 17.18 -9.12 0.76
CA VAL A 297 18.38 -8.29 0.64
C VAL A 297 17.98 -6.88 0.25
N PHE A 298 18.48 -5.90 1.00
CA PHE A 298 18.45 -4.50 0.64
C PHE A 298 19.83 -4.02 0.22
N ARG A 299 19.85 -3.11 -0.76
CA ARG A 299 21.03 -2.34 -1.13
C ARG A 299 20.68 -0.87 -1.01
N PHE A 300 21.37 -0.16 -0.12
CA PHE A 300 21.21 1.29 0.05
C PHE A 300 22.31 2.01 -0.73
N PHE A 301 21.91 3.02 -1.49
CA PHE A 301 22.78 3.84 -2.34
C PHE A 301 22.66 5.30 -1.93
N LYS A 302 23.66 6.11 -2.32
CA LYS A 302 23.70 7.54 -2.05
C LYS A 302 24.23 8.28 -3.28
N THR A 303 23.39 9.10 -3.88
CA THR A 303 23.66 9.78 -5.16
C THR A 303 23.32 11.25 -4.99
N ASN A 304 24.31 12.13 -5.23
CA ASN A 304 24.16 13.59 -5.07
C ASN A 304 23.61 14.02 -3.69
N GLY A 305 23.91 13.24 -2.64
CA GLY A 305 23.45 13.47 -1.26
C GLY A 305 22.10 12.82 -0.91
N ALA A 306 21.26 12.52 -1.90
CA ALA A 306 20.02 11.75 -1.70
C ALA A 306 20.33 10.26 -1.54
N TYR A 307 19.53 9.55 -0.73
CA TYR A 307 19.63 8.10 -0.57
C TYR A 307 18.52 7.38 -1.35
N THR A 308 18.77 6.15 -1.80
CA THR A 308 17.75 5.24 -2.37
C THR A 308 17.95 3.82 -1.85
N ALA A 309 16.92 2.96 -2.01
CA ALA A 309 16.98 1.55 -1.65
C ALA A 309 16.46 0.65 -2.77
N ILE A 310 17.11 -0.49 -2.95
CA ILE A 310 16.63 -1.58 -3.82
C ILE A 310 16.51 -2.84 -2.95
N GLY A 311 15.32 -3.44 -2.93
CA GLY A 311 15.02 -4.66 -2.20
C GLY A 311 14.85 -5.86 -3.13
N GLU A 312 15.21 -7.06 -2.66
CA GLU A 312 15.09 -8.32 -3.40
C GLU A 312 14.65 -9.45 -2.46
N LEU A 313 13.51 -10.09 -2.76
CA LEU A 313 13.01 -11.26 -2.01
C LEU A 313 13.61 -12.54 -2.61
N ILE A 314 14.74 -12.95 -2.05
CA ILE A 314 15.69 -13.94 -2.58
C ILE A 314 15.02 -15.28 -2.94
N ASP A 315 14.11 -15.77 -2.10
CA ASP A 315 13.53 -17.10 -2.29
C ASP A 315 12.34 -17.11 -3.28
N THR A 316 11.90 -15.94 -3.78
CA THR A 316 10.61 -15.81 -4.53
C THR A 316 10.73 -15.71 -6.06
N SER A 317 11.94 -15.47 -6.59
CA SER A 317 12.37 -15.58 -8.00
C SER A 317 11.46 -15.03 -9.13
N PRO A 318 11.70 -13.82 -9.65
CA PRO A 318 12.47 -12.71 -9.08
C PRO A 318 11.54 -11.57 -8.66
N ASN A 319 11.46 -11.27 -7.37
CA ASN A 319 10.70 -10.12 -6.86
C ASN A 319 11.67 -9.06 -6.31
N ARG A 320 12.20 -8.25 -7.24
CA ARG A 320 13.05 -7.08 -6.97
C ARG A 320 12.22 -5.80 -7.11
N PHE A 321 12.36 -4.90 -6.16
CA PHE A 321 11.68 -3.61 -6.12
C PHE A 321 12.66 -2.48 -5.77
N GLU A 322 12.31 -1.26 -6.13
CA GLU A 322 13.03 -0.04 -5.76
C GLU A 322 12.12 0.81 -4.87
N ALA A 323 12.66 1.37 -3.80
CA ALA A 323 11.88 2.18 -2.88
C ALA A 323 11.51 3.52 -3.53
N ILE A 324 10.20 3.76 -3.66
CA ILE A 324 9.65 4.96 -4.30
C ILE A 324 9.85 6.24 -3.45
N GLU A 325 10.07 6.07 -2.15
CA GLU A 325 10.48 7.14 -1.23
C GLU A 325 11.52 6.58 -0.25
N PHE A 326 12.50 7.41 0.10
CA PHE A 326 13.54 7.05 1.06
C PHE A 326 13.96 8.28 1.88
N THR A 327 13.93 8.13 3.21
CA THR A 327 14.37 9.14 4.18
C THR A 327 15.30 8.50 5.19
N TYR A 328 16.47 9.10 5.39
CA TYR A 328 17.38 8.71 6.45
C TYR A 328 17.83 9.94 7.24
N ASN A 329 17.51 9.94 8.54
CA ASN A 329 17.86 10.96 9.50
C ASN A 329 18.44 10.27 10.74
N PRO A 330 19.78 10.13 10.85
CA PRO A 330 20.42 9.25 11.83
C PRO A 330 19.86 9.37 13.26
N PRO A 331 19.42 8.28 13.90
CA PRO A 331 19.53 6.87 13.49
C PRO A 331 18.36 6.32 12.66
N GLU A 332 17.33 7.12 12.37
CA GLU A 332 16.07 6.67 11.76
C GLU A 332 16.19 6.41 10.26
N VAL A 333 15.83 5.19 9.83
CA VAL A 333 15.73 4.74 8.44
C VAL A 333 14.25 4.54 8.12
N ARG A 334 13.73 5.21 7.09
CA ARG A 334 12.36 5.00 6.59
C ARG A 334 12.37 4.92 5.07
N PHE A 335 11.71 3.91 4.51
CA PHE A 335 11.52 3.82 3.07
C PHE A 335 10.21 3.13 2.70
N ARG A 336 9.70 3.45 1.52
CA ARG A 336 8.42 2.96 1.01
C ARG A 336 8.65 2.09 -0.22
N ALA A 337 8.32 0.80 -0.13
CA ALA A 337 8.61 -0.20 -1.16
C ALA A 337 7.64 -0.14 -2.35
N ASN A 338 6.40 0.27 -2.09
CA ASN A 338 5.33 0.48 -3.07
C ASN A 338 4.28 1.41 -2.45
N ALA A 339 3.12 1.59 -3.09
CA ALA A 339 2.08 2.50 -2.59
C ALA A 339 1.72 2.30 -1.11
N ASN A 340 1.69 1.05 -0.62
CA ASN A 340 1.10 0.67 0.67
C ASN A 340 2.17 0.27 1.71
N GLU A 341 3.26 -0.37 1.30
CA GLU A 341 4.24 -0.97 2.21
C GLU A 341 5.36 0.02 2.59
N THR A 342 5.38 0.44 3.86
CA THR A 342 6.46 1.26 4.43
C THR A 342 7.27 0.45 5.44
N PHE A 343 8.60 0.50 5.35
CA PHE A 343 9.50 0.08 6.42
C PHE A 343 9.94 1.31 7.23
N GLN A 344 9.90 1.21 8.56
CA GLN A 344 10.52 2.16 9.47
C GLN A 344 11.37 1.39 10.50
N GLY A 345 12.61 1.82 10.68
CA GLY A 345 13.54 1.18 11.61
C GLY A 345 14.67 2.11 12.07
N THR A 346 15.48 1.59 12.99
CA THR A 346 16.52 2.35 13.69
C THR A 346 17.86 1.65 13.49
N LEU A 347 18.84 2.40 12.97
CA LEU A 347 20.24 1.97 12.89
C LEU A 347 20.84 1.85 14.30
N ASN A 348 21.48 0.73 14.61
CA ASN A 348 22.17 0.54 15.88
C ASN A 348 23.46 1.40 15.98
N ALA A 349 23.98 1.58 17.20
CA ALA A 349 25.19 2.39 17.43
C ALA A 349 26.47 1.81 16.78
N GLY A 350 26.47 0.53 16.38
CA GLY A 350 27.55 -0.12 15.65
C GLY A 350 27.44 0.03 14.12
N ALA A 351 26.39 0.69 13.61
CA ALA A 351 26.07 0.85 12.20
C ALA A 351 26.03 -0.45 11.38
N ASN A 352 25.79 -1.59 12.03
CA ASN A 352 25.82 -2.93 11.45
C ASN A 352 24.48 -3.68 11.54
N GLU A 353 23.50 -3.15 12.29
CA GLU A 353 22.12 -3.66 12.32
C GLU A 353 21.11 -2.51 12.19
N ILE A 354 20.03 -2.75 11.45
CA ILE A 354 18.84 -1.89 11.42
C ILE A 354 17.67 -2.76 11.87
N THR A 355 17.07 -2.41 13.01
CA THR A 355 15.88 -3.08 13.55
C THR A 355 14.67 -2.23 13.25
N GLY A 356 13.64 -2.80 12.63
CA GLY A 356 12.43 -2.06 12.31
C GLY A 356 11.21 -2.93 12.09
N THR A 357 10.14 -2.27 11.65
CA THR A 357 8.86 -2.89 11.29
C THR A 357 8.45 -2.43 9.90
N TRP A 358 7.97 -3.37 9.11
CA TRP A 358 7.08 -3.06 8.02
C TRP A 358 5.70 -2.67 8.54
N THR A 359 4.97 -1.89 7.76
CA THR A 359 3.56 -1.58 7.95
C THR A 359 2.87 -1.51 6.60
N GLU A 360 1.80 -2.30 6.45
CA GLU A 360 0.78 -2.18 5.41
C GLU A 360 -0.59 -2.05 6.11
N LYS A 361 -1.47 -3.08 6.03
CA LYS A 361 -2.66 -3.22 6.91
C LYS A 361 -2.35 -3.91 8.25
N SER A 362 -1.12 -4.33 8.46
CA SER A 362 -0.58 -4.89 9.71
C SER A 362 0.92 -4.62 9.76
N SER A 363 1.53 -4.75 10.93
CA SER A 363 2.97 -4.55 11.10
C SER A 363 3.68 -5.86 11.43
N TRP A 364 4.82 -6.10 10.78
CA TRP A 364 5.69 -7.26 11.05
C TRP A 364 7.15 -6.82 11.19
N PRO A 365 7.94 -7.48 12.06
CA PRO A 365 9.33 -7.11 12.28
C PRO A 365 10.22 -7.49 11.08
N LEU A 366 11.27 -6.70 10.88
CA LEU A 366 12.42 -7.09 10.06
C LEU A 366 13.71 -6.57 10.74
N LEU A 367 14.63 -7.50 10.97
CA LEU A 367 16.02 -7.21 11.35
C LEU A 367 16.89 -7.31 10.10
N LEU A 368 17.57 -6.22 9.76
CA LEU A 368 18.59 -6.19 8.71
C LEU A 368 19.99 -6.14 9.34
N LYS A 369 20.90 -6.99 8.87
CA LYS A 369 22.33 -7.02 9.23
C LYS A 369 23.16 -6.61 8.02
N ARG A 370 24.19 -5.79 8.20
CA ARG A 370 25.09 -5.36 7.12
C ARG A 370 25.92 -6.55 6.62
N THR A 371 26.02 -6.72 5.31
CA THR A 371 26.68 -7.87 4.66
C THR A 371 27.56 -7.43 3.49
N THR A 372 28.67 -8.12 3.26
CA THR A 372 29.51 -7.97 2.05
C THR A 372 29.25 -9.06 1.01
N THR A 373 28.63 -10.17 1.42
CA THR A 373 28.31 -11.34 0.58
C THR A 373 26.81 -11.65 0.67
N PRO A 374 25.94 -10.71 0.24
CA PRO A 374 24.48 -10.90 0.33
C PRO A 374 24.03 -12.14 -0.44
N ALA A 375 23.03 -12.83 0.11
CA ALA A 375 22.37 -13.95 -0.55
C ALA A 375 21.84 -13.54 -1.95
N THR A 376 21.89 -14.46 -2.90
CA THR A 376 21.39 -14.28 -4.27
C THR A 376 20.23 -15.23 -4.55
N ALA A 377 19.28 -14.83 -5.38
CA ALA A 377 18.17 -15.69 -5.79
C ALA A 377 18.69 -17.01 -6.42
N PRO A 378 18.04 -18.17 -6.18
CA PRO A 378 18.44 -19.43 -6.79
C PRO A 378 18.46 -19.34 -8.32
N VAL A 379 19.56 -19.79 -8.93
CA VAL A 379 19.67 -19.86 -10.39
C VAL A 379 18.57 -20.79 -10.93
N PRO A 380 17.78 -20.36 -11.94
CA PRO A 380 16.72 -21.19 -12.52
C PRO A 380 17.23 -22.51 -13.10
N LEU A 381 16.32 -23.49 -13.21
CA LEU A 381 16.57 -24.77 -13.87
C LEU A 381 16.33 -24.68 -15.39
N THR A 382 17.37 -25.03 -16.15
CA THR A 382 17.32 -25.25 -17.60
C THR A 382 16.77 -26.64 -17.92
N GLU A 383 16.26 -26.87 -19.14
CA GLU A 383 15.70 -28.18 -19.51
C GLU A 383 16.74 -29.31 -19.45
N SER A 384 18.03 -29.00 -19.70
CA SER A 384 19.16 -29.91 -19.48
C SER A 384 19.35 -30.34 -18.02
N ASP A 385 19.09 -29.47 -17.04
CA ASP A 385 19.32 -29.79 -15.61
C ASP A 385 18.40 -30.91 -15.11
N TYR A 386 17.15 -30.96 -15.59
CA TYR A 386 16.13 -31.94 -15.20
C TYR A 386 15.75 -32.90 -16.33
N THR A 387 16.52 -32.96 -17.41
CA THR A 387 16.37 -34.03 -18.42
C THR A 387 16.63 -35.38 -17.75
N ARG A 388 15.74 -36.34 -17.98
CA ARG A 388 15.78 -37.67 -17.32
C ARG A 388 17.09 -38.41 -17.64
N ARG A 389 17.68 -39.04 -16.62
CA ARG A 389 18.86 -39.92 -16.74
C ARG A 389 18.60 -41.28 -16.09
N ALA A 390 19.38 -42.29 -16.45
CA ALA A 390 19.43 -43.55 -15.70
C ALA A 390 20.03 -43.33 -14.30
N GLY A 391 19.59 -44.12 -13.31
CA GLY A 391 20.08 -44.02 -11.93
C GLY A 391 19.58 -42.80 -11.15
N SER A 392 18.48 -42.17 -11.56
CA SER A 392 17.79 -41.15 -10.77
C SER A 392 16.28 -41.33 -10.84
N ASP A 393 15.67 -41.66 -9.69
CA ASP A 393 14.24 -41.86 -9.58
C ASP A 393 13.47 -40.52 -9.60
N LEU A 394 14.06 -39.44 -9.09
CA LEU A 394 13.41 -38.13 -9.02
C LEU A 394 13.71 -37.19 -10.19
N GLN A 395 14.87 -37.30 -10.85
CA GLN A 395 15.22 -36.36 -11.92
C GLN A 395 14.23 -36.46 -13.08
N GLY A 396 13.66 -35.31 -13.46
CA GLY A 396 12.61 -35.23 -14.46
C GLY A 396 11.70 -34.01 -14.34
N ARG A 397 10.74 -33.94 -15.26
CA ARG A 397 9.60 -33.02 -15.25
C ARG A 397 8.37 -33.80 -14.80
N TRP A 398 7.70 -33.32 -13.76
CA TRP A 398 6.51 -33.94 -13.17
C TRP A 398 5.31 -32.99 -13.31
N ARG A 399 4.17 -33.46 -13.83
CA ARG A 399 2.91 -32.70 -13.93
C ARG A 399 1.89 -33.27 -12.96
N GLY A 400 1.04 -32.42 -12.40
CA GLY A 400 -0.03 -32.91 -11.53
C GLY A 400 -0.94 -31.82 -10.99
N SER A 401 -1.66 -32.15 -9.92
CA SER A 401 -2.58 -31.23 -9.26
C SER A 401 -2.41 -31.24 -7.74
N LEU A 402 -2.44 -30.06 -7.14
CA LEU A 402 -2.51 -29.86 -5.70
C LEU A 402 -3.98 -29.66 -5.33
N GLY A 403 -4.54 -30.61 -4.58
CA GLY A 403 -5.98 -30.68 -4.29
C GLY A 403 -6.79 -31.39 -5.36
N SER A 404 -8.12 -31.37 -5.19
CA SER A 404 -9.10 -32.11 -5.97
C SER A 404 -10.26 -31.22 -6.44
N GLY A 405 -11.01 -31.72 -7.44
CA GLY A 405 -12.13 -30.99 -8.05
C GLY A 405 -11.71 -29.81 -8.92
N VAL A 406 -12.66 -28.90 -9.19
CA VAL A 406 -12.46 -27.76 -10.12
C VAL A 406 -11.44 -26.72 -9.66
N ASN A 407 -11.12 -26.69 -8.35
CA ASN A 407 -10.18 -25.74 -7.74
C ASN A 407 -8.76 -26.32 -7.58
N ALA A 408 -8.48 -27.51 -8.11
CA ALA A 408 -7.18 -28.16 -7.99
C ALA A 408 -6.10 -27.41 -8.79
N VAL A 409 -5.04 -26.96 -8.11
CA VAL A 409 -3.99 -26.14 -8.73
C VAL A 409 -3.10 -27.01 -9.60
N LYS A 410 -3.09 -26.77 -10.92
CA LYS A 410 -2.27 -27.53 -11.87
C LYS A 410 -0.82 -27.07 -11.77
N VAL A 411 0.09 -28.00 -11.50
CA VAL A 411 1.51 -27.71 -11.28
C VAL A 411 2.41 -28.54 -12.19
N THR A 412 3.56 -27.97 -12.53
CA THR A 412 4.72 -28.71 -13.04
C THR A 412 5.87 -28.55 -12.05
N VAL A 413 6.38 -29.66 -11.52
CA VAL A 413 7.58 -29.69 -10.69
C VAL A 413 8.76 -30.15 -11.57
N LYS A 414 9.82 -29.36 -11.61
CA LYS A 414 11.10 -29.73 -12.24
C LYS A 414 12.01 -30.21 -11.11
N ILE A 415 12.65 -31.37 -11.27
CA ILE A 415 13.64 -31.85 -10.30
C ILE A 415 14.91 -32.22 -11.05
N ALA A 416 16.01 -31.59 -10.67
CA ALA A 416 17.37 -31.88 -11.09
C ALA A 416 18.13 -32.51 -9.92
N GLU A 417 19.02 -33.46 -10.21
CA GLU A 417 19.87 -34.11 -9.21
C GLU A 417 21.34 -34.00 -9.65
N PRO A 418 22.04 -32.87 -9.44
CA PRO A 418 23.43 -32.70 -9.91
C PRO A 418 24.39 -33.81 -9.44
N SER A 419 24.19 -34.33 -8.24
CA SER A 419 24.90 -35.49 -7.67
C SER A 419 23.92 -36.33 -6.85
N ALA A 420 24.16 -37.64 -6.71
CA ALA A 420 23.23 -38.56 -6.04
C ALA A 420 22.77 -38.05 -4.66
N GLY A 421 21.46 -38.04 -4.42
CA GLY A 421 20.82 -37.51 -3.20
C GLY A 421 20.87 -35.99 -3.04
N THR A 422 21.46 -35.26 -3.99
CA THR A 422 21.60 -33.80 -3.98
C THR A 422 20.66 -33.20 -5.01
N PHE A 423 19.58 -32.55 -4.56
CA PHE A 423 18.50 -32.09 -5.43
C PHE A 423 18.43 -30.56 -5.55
N ARG A 424 18.03 -30.08 -6.74
CA ARG A 424 17.47 -28.74 -6.97
C ARG A 424 16.09 -28.92 -7.60
N ALA A 425 15.08 -28.21 -7.13
CA ALA A 425 13.75 -28.29 -7.72
C ALA A 425 13.03 -26.94 -7.79
N GLU A 426 12.08 -26.86 -8.72
CA GLU A 426 11.21 -25.71 -8.94
C GLU A 426 9.77 -26.16 -9.12
N LEU A 427 8.82 -25.36 -8.65
CA LEU A 427 7.40 -25.48 -8.95
C LEU A 427 6.93 -24.33 -9.85
N ASP A 428 6.31 -24.69 -10.97
CA ASP A 428 5.49 -23.80 -11.80
C ASP A 428 3.99 -24.13 -11.58
N ASN A 429 3.17 -23.13 -11.25
CA ASN A 429 1.72 -23.20 -11.38
C ASN A 429 1.37 -22.94 -12.86
N THR A 430 0.93 -23.97 -13.59
CA THR A 430 0.65 -23.88 -15.03
C THR A 430 -0.61 -23.07 -15.35
N THR A 431 -1.34 -22.64 -14.32
CA THR A 431 -2.61 -21.90 -14.37
C THR A 431 -2.55 -20.56 -13.63
N GLY A 432 -1.37 -20.11 -13.19
CA GLY A 432 -1.25 -18.92 -12.33
C GLY A 432 0.17 -18.32 -12.28
N PRO A 433 0.40 -17.31 -11.43
CA PRO A 433 1.62 -16.49 -11.47
C PRO A 433 2.85 -17.12 -10.78
N TRP A 434 2.71 -18.30 -10.18
CA TRP A 434 3.79 -18.92 -9.40
C TRP A 434 4.75 -19.70 -10.32
N LEU A 435 5.65 -19.01 -11.00
CA LEU A 435 6.68 -19.63 -11.83
C LEU A 435 8.00 -19.75 -11.04
N ARG A 436 8.77 -20.82 -11.33
CA ARG A 436 10.14 -21.07 -10.83
C ARG A 436 10.27 -20.94 -9.30
N GLN A 437 9.24 -21.34 -8.55
CA GLN A 437 9.27 -21.26 -7.09
C GLN A 437 10.22 -22.33 -6.55
N PRO A 438 11.32 -21.97 -5.84
CA PRO A 438 12.30 -22.92 -5.36
C PRO A 438 11.69 -23.95 -4.40
N MET A 439 12.13 -25.20 -4.49
CA MET A 439 11.75 -26.26 -3.58
C MET A 439 12.96 -26.94 -2.96
N THR A 440 12.88 -27.17 -1.64
CA THR A 440 13.71 -28.17 -0.95
C THR A 440 13.12 -29.55 -1.19
N VAL A 441 13.97 -30.53 -1.55
CA VAL A 441 13.57 -31.92 -1.81
C VAL A 441 14.25 -32.84 -0.80
N THR A 442 13.47 -33.67 -0.13
CA THR A 442 13.97 -34.78 0.69
C THR A 442 13.47 -36.08 0.09
N TYR A 443 14.38 -37.02 -0.18
CA TYR A 443 14.05 -38.32 -0.75
C TYR A 443 14.65 -39.46 0.08
N GLN A 444 13.79 -40.40 0.49
CA GLN A 444 14.15 -41.63 1.18
C GLN A 444 13.18 -42.71 0.68
N GLN A 445 13.54 -43.36 -0.43
CA GLN A 445 12.67 -44.22 -1.22
C GLN A 445 11.82 -45.18 -0.35
N PRO A 446 10.48 -45.25 -0.53
CA PRO A 446 9.68 -44.55 -1.54
C PRO A 446 9.27 -43.11 -1.16
N ARG A 447 9.58 -42.63 0.05
CA ARG A 447 9.07 -41.35 0.58
C ARG A 447 9.72 -40.13 -0.10
N VAL A 448 8.87 -39.17 -0.47
CA VAL A 448 9.24 -37.90 -1.09
C VAL A 448 8.60 -36.75 -0.30
N THR A 449 9.41 -35.75 0.07
CA THR A 449 8.92 -34.47 0.59
C THR A 449 9.42 -33.33 -0.31
N LEU A 450 8.52 -32.45 -0.75
CA LEU A 450 8.84 -31.29 -1.59
C LEU A 450 8.28 -30.02 -0.90
N LEU A 451 9.15 -29.18 -0.35
CA LEU A 451 8.77 -27.96 0.39
C LEU A 451 9.07 -26.71 -0.46
N VAL A 452 8.04 -25.92 -0.81
CA VAL A 452 8.21 -24.64 -1.50
C VAL A 452 8.73 -23.58 -0.52
N THR A 453 9.99 -23.19 -0.68
CA THR A 453 10.72 -22.28 0.22
C THR A 453 10.01 -20.93 0.37
N SER A 454 9.44 -20.41 -0.72
CA SER A 454 8.82 -19.08 -0.78
C SER A 454 7.37 -19.00 -0.28
N ARG A 455 6.67 -20.13 -0.11
CA ARG A 455 5.21 -20.14 0.13
C ARG A 455 4.74 -21.15 1.17
N ALA A 456 5.68 -21.81 1.86
CA ALA A 456 5.43 -22.76 2.95
C ALA A 456 4.32 -23.79 2.62
N GLY A 457 4.26 -24.22 1.36
CA GLY A 457 3.43 -25.32 0.91
C GLY A 457 4.31 -26.55 0.72
N MET A 458 3.86 -27.70 1.22
CA MET A 458 4.66 -28.92 1.28
C MET A 458 3.89 -30.11 0.73
N PHE A 459 4.46 -30.81 -0.25
CA PHE A 459 4.04 -32.15 -0.63
C PHE A 459 4.74 -33.17 0.28
N GLU A 460 3.98 -34.10 0.84
CA GLU A 460 4.49 -35.33 1.44
C GLU A 460 3.80 -36.53 0.78
N GLY A 461 4.57 -37.49 0.28
CA GLY A 461 4.00 -38.64 -0.40
C GLY A 461 4.98 -39.78 -0.63
N THR A 462 4.57 -40.72 -1.48
CA THR A 462 5.36 -41.88 -1.89
C THR A 462 5.38 -42.01 -3.41
N MET A 463 6.56 -42.32 -3.93
CA MET A 463 6.77 -42.71 -5.32
C MET A 463 6.40 -44.19 -5.53
N ASN A 464 5.84 -44.53 -6.70
CA ASN A 464 5.57 -45.90 -7.11
C ASN A 464 6.84 -46.64 -7.59
N GLY A 465 6.77 -47.98 -7.71
CA GLY A 465 7.93 -48.83 -8.01
C GLY A 465 8.62 -48.53 -9.35
N ASP A 466 7.85 -48.14 -10.38
CA ASP A 466 8.39 -47.78 -11.71
C ASP A 466 8.89 -46.31 -11.78
N ALA A 467 8.83 -45.58 -10.66
CA ALA A 467 9.14 -44.16 -10.56
C ALA A 467 8.40 -43.29 -11.59
N THR A 468 7.14 -43.60 -11.92
CA THR A 468 6.29 -42.86 -12.88
C THR A 468 5.27 -41.92 -12.22
N GLU A 469 4.89 -42.19 -10.97
CA GLU A 469 3.91 -41.42 -10.21
C GLU A 469 4.33 -41.26 -8.74
N MET A 470 4.07 -40.07 -8.18
CA MET A 470 4.14 -39.78 -6.75
C MET A 470 2.74 -39.42 -6.26
N VAL A 471 2.26 -40.14 -5.24
CA VAL A 471 0.94 -39.93 -4.62
C VAL A 471 1.14 -39.48 -3.18
N GLY A 472 0.41 -38.47 -2.74
CA GLY A 472 0.60 -37.87 -1.42
C GLY A 472 -0.43 -36.82 -1.05
N ILE A 473 -0.03 -35.95 -0.11
CA ILE A 473 -0.82 -34.87 0.47
C ILE A 473 -0.06 -33.56 0.29
N TRP A 474 -0.74 -32.53 -0.21
CA TRP A 474 -0.30 -31.14 -0.11
C TRP A 474 -0.77 -30.54 1.22
N LYS A 475 0.16 -29.98 1.99
CA LYS A 475 -0.05 -29.29 3.26
C LYS A 475 0.29 -27.82 3.12
N GLN A 476 -0.63 -26.93 3.46
CA GLN A 476 -0.40 -25.48 3.45
C GLN A 476 -1.42 -24.75 4.33
N GLY A 477 -0.95 -23.85 5.19
CA GLY A 477 -1.80 -23.05 6.10
C GLY A 477 -2.63 -23.89 7.06
N GLY A 478 -2.17 -25.09 7.43
CA GLY A 478 -2.93 -26.07 8.20
C GLY A 478 -3.99 -26.85 7.42
N LYS A 479 -4.29 -26.47 6.17
CA LYS A 479 -5.14 -27.27 5.27
C LYS A 479 -4.33 -28.40 4.66
N GLN A 480 -4.99 -29.52 4.39
CA GLN A 480 -4.41 -30.69 3.75
C GLN A 480 -5.32 -31.14 2.60
N ALA A 481 -4.75 -31.50 1.46
CA ALA A 481 -5.50 -31.98 0.29
C ALA A 481 -4.72 -33.04 -0.49
N PRO A 482 -5.38 -34.02 -1.15
CA PRO A 482 -4.70 -35.00 -1.99
C PRO A 482 -3.89 -34.34 -3.10
N ALA A 483 -2.72 -34.91 -3.42
CA ALA A 483 -1.88 -34.47 -4.50
C ALA A 483 -1.29 -35.67 -5.25
N ILE A 484 -1.27 -35.60 -6.58
CA ILE A 484 -0.69 -36.62 -7.45
C ILE A 484 0.20 -35.90 -8.47
N LEU A 485 1.44 -36.37 -8.61
CA LEU A 485 2.44 -35.87 -9.55
C LEU A 485 2.90 -37.03 -10.44
N ARG A 486 2.63 -36.95 -11.75
CA ARG A 486 3.02 -37.94 -12.77
C ARG A 486 4.20 -37.43 -13.57
N ARG A 487 5.02 -38.32 -14.12
CA ARG A 487 6.01 -37.92 -15.13
C ARG A 487 5.34 -37.24 -16.33
N ALA A 488 6.06 -36.29 -16.91
CA ALA A 488 5.63 -35.49 -18.06
C ALA A 488 6.26 -35.95 -19.38
N ASP A 489 7.18 -36.92 -19.31
CA ASP A 489 7.84 -37.68 -20.40
C ASP A 489 7.10 -39.00 -20.74
N GLN A 490 5.77 -39.02 -20.54
CA GLN A 490 4.84 -40.08 -20.95
C GLN A 490 3.64 -39.46 -21.68
#